data_AF-A0A2T7D6W8-F1
#
_entry.id   AF-A0A2T7D6W8-F1
#
_cell.length_a   1.000
_cell.length_b   1.000
_cell.length_c   1.000
_cell.angle_alpha   90.00
_cell.angle_beta   90.00
_cell.angle_gamma   90.00
#
_symmetry.space_group_name_H-M   'P 1'
#
loop_
_entity.id
_entity.type
_entity.pdbx_description
1 polymer ?
#
loop_
_entity_poly.entity_id
_entity_poly.type
_entity_poly.pdbx_seq_one_letter_code
_entity_poly.pdbx_strand_id
1 'polypeptide(L)'
;MASQKFAPSQTVTFNVRSDSYTTFISTLRGALAGSNPPTSARHSVKDEFTCVLAKQTGEINQPPRWIHVVLNGDGGAAPKVAIRSDNAYIAGFANRPKGSTEDVWYQLSARGSTQLFKGAKMLGFNGHYSTLVGAQGVKDLPTLELGMERTVEAANVLWNYKQDKLGYAAADTVGVGDPQRNLKRKLALLAVTLCEAARLEPVRSVINGGWQRESISITDREVGYIRDWSDLSTALLAWKADKFKNDTKHFSKFEGIGIRDGAGALAVVQLLLYKPPKKGLLAWLKHLWGLLVKKNNSQPQMQQEEKQYNHQKPELGKIRREAKSSSIINPL
;
A
#
# COMPACT_ATOMS: atom_id res chain seq x y z
N MET A 1 19.52 26.40 -4.01
CA MET A 1 18.66 25.31 -3.46
C MET A 1 18.96 24.03 -4.24
N ALA A 2 19.22 22.91 -3.57
CA ALA A 2 19.43 21.64 -4.26
C ALA A 2 18.15 21.23 -5.02
N SER A 3 18.29 20.82 -6.29
CA SER A 3 17.16 20.34 -7.09
C SER A 3 16.55 19.11 -6.39
N GLN A 4 15.25 19.17 -6.08
CA GLN A 4 14.56 18.06 -5.44
C GLN A 4 14.59 16.84 -6.39
N LYS A 5 15.23 15.75 -5.94
CA LYS A 5 15.32 14.51 -6.72
C LYS A 5 14.05 13.69 -6.55
N PHE A 6 13.24 13.60 -7.60
CA PHE A 6 12.05 12.75 -7.65
C PHE A 6 12.43 11.30 -7.99
N ALA A 7 11.68 10.33 -7.48
CA ALA A 7 11.92 8.92 -7.76
C ALA A 7 11.62 8.56 -9.22
N PRO A 8 12.29 7.54 -9.78
CA PRO A 8 11.95 7.02 -11.10
C PRO A 8 10.52 6.44 -11.12
N SER A 9 9.91 6.40 -12.30
CA SER A 9 8.57 5.86 -12.50
C SER A 9 8.52 4.77 -13.55
N GLN A 10 7.68 3.77 -13.33
CA GLN A 10 7.28 2.77 -14.32
C GLN A 10 5.78 2.91 -14.61
N THR A 11 5.38 2.74 -15.87
CA THR A 11 3.98 2.81 -16.28
C THR A 11 3.40 1.41 -16.44
N VAL A 12 2.16 1.22 -15.97
CA VAL A 12 1.31 0.07 -16.28
C VAL A 12 0.02 0.62 -16.87
N THR A 13 -0.42 0.09 -18.00
CA THR A 13 -1.66 0.51 -18.65
C THR A 13 -2.77 -0.48 -18.36
N PHE A 14 -3.98 0.02 -18.17
CA PHE A 14 -5.19 -0.78 -18.06
C PHE A 14 -6.29 -0.18 -18.93
N ASN A 15 -6.66 -0.87 -20.00
CA ASN A 15 -7.91 -0.60 -20.70
C ASN A 15 -9.05 -1.28 -19.95
N VAL A 16 -9.81 -0.47 -19.22
CA VAL A 16 -10.80 -0.94 -18.24
C VAL A 16 -11.86 -1.84 -18.90
N ARG A 17 -12.19 -1.59 -20.18
CA ARG A 17 -13.22 -2.34 -20.90
C ARG A 17 -12.71 -3.62 -21.56
N SER A 18 -11.50 -3.61 -22.11
CA SER A 18 -11.02 -4.71 -22.95
C SER A 18 -10.01 -5.62 -22.28
N ASP A 19 -9.25 -5.12 -21.31
CA ASP A 19 -8.18 -5.91 -20.71
C ASP A 19 -8.74 -6.90 -19.68
N SER A 20 -8.13 -8.08 -19.63
CA SER A 20 -8.38 -9.02 -18.53
C SER A 20 -7.94 -8.40 -17.21
N TYR A 21 -8.90 -8.18 -16.30
CA TYR A 21 -8.62 -7.66 -14.97
C TYR A 21 -7.62 -8.54 -14.20
N THR A 22 -7.72 -9.87 -14.34
CA THR A 22 -6.75 -10.82 -13.76
C THR A 22 -5.34 -10.61 -14.28
N THR A 23 -5.19 -10.49 -15.61
CA THR A 23 -3.88 -10.27 -16.23
C THR A 23 -3.32 -8.92 -15.83
N PHE A 24 -4.13 -7.87 -15.83
CA PHE A 24 -3.76 -6.54 -15.38
C PHE A 24 -3.24 -6.55 -13.93
N ILE A 25 -3.98 -7.14 -12.97
CA ILE A 25 -3.54 -7.19 -11.58
C ILE A 25 -2.24 -7.98 -11.42
N SER A 26 -2.04 -9.04 -12.19
CA SER A 26 -0.79 -9.80 -12.19
C SER A 26 0.38 -8.95 -12.69
N THR A 27 0.19 -8.18 -13.76
CA THR A 27 1.18 -7.23 -14.28
C THR A 27 1.48 -6.12 -13.26
N LEU A 28 0.45 -5.54 -12.64
CA LEU A 28 0.60 -4.53 -11.60
C LEU A 28 1.38 -5.09 -10.40
N ARG A 29 1.10 -6.32 -9.99
CA ARG A 29 1.81 -7.01 -8.91
C ARG A 29 3.29 -7.18 -9.23
N GLY A 30 3.62 -7.65 -10.44
CA GLY A 30 5.00 -7.76 -10.91
C GLY A 30 5.71 -6.41 -10.92
N ALA A 31 5.05 -5.37 -11.44
CA ALA A 31 5.57 -4.01 -11.40
C ALA A 31 5.82 -3.56 -9.96
N LEU A 32 4.89 -3.76 -9.02
CA LEU A 32 5.02 -3.39 -7.61
C LEU A 32 6.13 -4.18 -6.89
N ALA A 33 6.33 -5.46 -7.18
CA ALA A 33 7.40 -6.27 -6.60
C ALA A 33 8.79 -5.93 -7.17
N GLY A 34 8.86 -5.49 -8.44
CA GLY A 34 10.12 -5.14 -9.11
C GLY A 34 10.92 -6.40 -9.48
N SER A 35 12.23 -6.41 -9.20
CA SER A 35 13.15 -7.53 -9.53
C SER A 35 12.87 -8.83 -8.77
N ASN A 36 11.81 -8.89 -7.97
CA ASN A 36 11.29 -10.10 -7.34
C ASN A 36 9.90 -10.46 -7.91
N PRO A 37 9.75 -10.69 -9.23
CA PRO A 37 8.45 -11.02 -9.80
C PRO A 37 7.99 -12.42 -9.33
N PRO A 38 6.67 -12.68 -9.29
CA PRO A 38 6.16 -14.02 -9.01
C PRO A 38 6.60 -14.96 -10.13
N THR A 39 7.32 -16.03 -9.80
CA THR A 39 7.62 -17.10 -10.75
C THR A 39 6.34 -17.87 -11.05
N SER A 40 6.02 -18.01 -12.35
CA SER A 40 4.82 -18.69 -12.86
C SER A 40 4.80 -20.21 -12.64
N ALA A 41 5.88 -20.78 -12.09
CA ALA A 41 5.99 -22.21 -11.75
C ALA A 41 5.90 -22.40 -10.23
N ARG A 42 4.66 -22.55 -9.72
CA ARG A 42 4.37 -22.81 -8.31
C ARG A 42 4.68 -24.28 -7.98
N HIS A 43 5.87 -24.56 -7.46
CA HIS A 43 6.24 -25.92 -7.07
C HIS A 43 6.63 -26.06 -5.59
N SER A 44 6.71 -24.96 -4.81
CA SER A 44 6.90 -25.04 -3.36
C SER A 44 6.41 -23.79 -2.60
N VAL A 45 6.02 -23.97 -1.33
CA VAL A 45 5.67 -22.90 -0.37
C VAL A 45 6.79 -21.84 -0.23
N LYS A 46 8.04 -22.20 -0.59
CA LYS A 46 9.19 -21.28 -0.53
C LYS A 46 9.17 -20.23 -1.66
N ASP A 47 8.57 -20.55 -2.80
CA ASP A 47 8.48 -19.68 -3.98
C ASP A 47 7.30 -18.69 -3.89
N GLU A 48 6.25 -19.02 -3.12
CA GLU A 48 5.11 -18.14 -2.84
C GLU A 48 5.51 -16.89 -2.03
N PHE A 49 6.64 -16.95 -1.34
CA PHE A 49 7.15 -15.89 -0.48
C PHE A 49 7.94 -14.80 -1.22
N THR A 50 7.92 -14.78 -2.55
CA THR A 50 8.85 -13.98 -3.37
C THR A 50 8.42 -12.51 -3.52
N CYS A 51 7.14 -12.19 -3.41
CA CYS A 51 6.63 -10.85 -3.67
C CYS A 51 6.59 -9.96 -2.42
N VAL A 52 7.77 -9.65 -1.86
CA VAL A 52 7.91 -8.66 -0.78
C VAL A 52 8.21 -7.28 -1.40
N LEU A 53 7.43 -6.27 -1.01
CA LEU A 53 7.63 -4.88 -1.42
C LEU A 53 8.99 -4.34 -0.93
N ALA A 54 9.42 -3.21 -1.49
CA ALA A 54 10.62 -2.55 -1.01
C ALA A 54 10.44 -1.97 0.41
N LYS A 55 11.55 -1.66 1.09
CA LYS A 55 11.51 -1.01 2.40
C LYS A 55 10.76 0.32 2.30
N GLN A 56 9.80 0.53 3.21
CA GLN A 56 9.04 1.76 3.31
C GLN A 56 9.95 2.96 3.63
N THR A 57 9.67 4.06 2.93
CA THR A 57 10.38 5.33 3.09
C THR A 57 9.58 6.36 3.90
N GLY A 58 8.32 6.05 4.25
CA GLY A 58 7.42 6.94 4.98
C GLY A 58 6.71 7.95 4.06
N GLU A 59 5.70 8.64 4.59
CA GLU A 59 4.74 9.42 3.79
C GLU A 59 5.34 10.66 3.13
N ILE A 60 6.33 11.27 3.77
CA ILE A 60 6.94 12.54 3.32
C ILE A 60 8.13 12.35 2.36
N ASN A 61 8.66 11.13 2.26
CA ASN A 61 9.81 10.83 1.42
C ASN A 61 9.40 10.15 0.11
N GLN A 62 10.26 10.30 -0.90
CA GLN A 62 10.13 9.59 -2.17
C GLN A 62 10.20 8.07 -1.95
N PRO A 63 9.28 7.28 -2.53
CA PRO A 63 9.42 5.83 -2.57
C PRO A 63 10.60 5.45 -3.46
N PRO A 64 11.06 4.19 -3.42
CA PRO A 64 12.10 3.70 -4.33
C PRO A 64 11.75 3.91 -5.81
N ARG A 65 10.46 3.76 -6.16
CA ARG A 65 9.90 4.07 -7.47
C ARG A 65 8.41 4.33 -7.38
N TRP A 66 7.90 5.05 -8.37
CA TRP A 66 6.48 5.23 -8.62
C TRP A 66 5.99 4.20 -9.64
N ILE A 67 4.82 3.61 -9.39
CA ILE A 67 4.06 2.87 -10.40
C ILE A 67 2.91 3.75 -10.84
N HIS A 68 2.94 4.21 -12.09
CA HIS A 68 1.87 4.99 -12.68
C HIS A 68 0.92 4.04 -13.43
N VAL A 69 -0.30 3.89 -12.92
CA VAL A 69 -1.35 3.16 -13.62
C VAL A 69 -2.12 4.12 -14.51
N VAL A 70 -2.04 3.94 -15.83
CA VAL A 70 -2.86 4.68 -16.80
C VAL A 70 -4.18 3.93 -16.96
N LEU A 71 -5.29 4.58 -16.59
CA LEU A 71 -6.64 4.01 -16.70
C LEU A 71 -7.28 4.48 -18.00
N ASN A 72 -7.25 3.66 -19.04
CA ASN A 72 -7.93 3.99 -20.30
C ASN A 72 -9.41 3.64 -20.15
N GLY A 73 -10.23 4.68 -20.04
CA GLY A 73 -11.69 4.61 -20.03
C GLY A 73 -12.30 5.06 -21.36
N ASP A 74 -13.57 5.44 -21.31
CA ASP A 74 -14.31 5.92 -22.48
C ASP A 74 -13.90 7.34 -22.89
N GLY A 75 -14.21 7.71 -24.14
CA GLY A 75 -14.07 9.09 -24.62
C GLY A 75 -12.63 9.62 -24.59
N GLY A 76 -11.63 8.74 -24.57
CA GLY A 76 -10.22 9.12 -24.49
C GLY A 76 -9.74 9.52 -23.09
N ALA A 77 -10.51 9.24 -22.03
CA ALA A 77 -10.06 9.44 -20.65
C ALA A 77 -8.88 8.52 -20.33
N ALA A 78 -7.77 9.11 -19.87
CA ALA A 78 -6.55 8.39 -19.54
C ALA A 78 -5.82 8.99 -18.32
N PRO A 79 -6.47 9.14 -17.16
CA PRO A 79 -5.78 9.63 -15.97
C PRO A 79 -4.72 8.62 -15.51
N LYS A 80 -3.72 9.14 -14.81
CA LYS A 80 -2.67 8.35 -14.16
C LYS A 80 -2.93 8.29 -12.67
N VAL A 81 -2.87 7.12 -12.07
CA VAL A 81 -2.82 6.95 -10.62
C VAL A 81 -1.38 6.63 -10.22
N ALA A 82 -0.81 7.39 -9.30
CA ALA A 82 0.52 7.13 -8.78
C ALA A 82 0.47 6.28 -7.52
N ILE A 83 1.03 5.08 -7.62
CA ILE A 83 1.12 4.10 -6.55
C ILE A 83 2.58 4.00 -6.08
N ARG A 84 2.80 4.05 -4.76
CA ARG A 84 4.12 3.88 -4.18
C ARG A 84 4.55 2.42 -4.24
N SER A 85 5.77 2.13 -4.69
CA SER A 85 6.26 0.75 -4.77
C SER A 85 6.61 0.09 -3.43
N ASP A 86 6.70 0.87 -2.34
CA ASP A 86 7.14 0.39 -1.03
C ASP A 86 5.99 -0.03 -0.10
N ASN A 87 4.77 0.43 -0.38
CA ASN A 87 3.57 0.05 0.37
C ASN A 87 2.31 -0.14 -0.51
N ALA A 88 2.43 0.01 -1.83
CA ALA A 88 1.33 -0.08 -2.79
C ALA A 88 0.18 0.93 -2.56
N TYR A 89 0.38 2.03 -1.83
CA TYR A 89 -0.66 3.06 -1.64
C TYR A 89 -0.71 4.07 -2.79
N ILE A 90 -1.92 4.50 -3.14
CA ILE A 90 -2.14 5.66 -3.99
C ILE A 90 -1.69 6.91 -3.23
N ALA A 91 -0.78 7.68 -3.83
CA ALA A 91 -0.32 8.96 -3.27
C ALA A 91 -0.82 10.17 -4.09
N GLY A 92 -1.30 9.94 -5.30
CA GLY A 92 -1.73 11.00 -6.19
C GLY A 92 -2.36 10.47 -7.46
N PHE A 93 -2.90 11.39 -8.24
CA PHE A 93 -3.28 11.13 -9.62
C PHE A 93 -2.88 12.31 -10.51
N ALA A 94 -2.83 12.08 -11.80
CA ALA A 94 -2.68 13.13 -12.78
C ALA A 94 -3.73 13.02 -13.87
N ASN A 95 -4.11 14.18 -14.39
CA ASN A 95 -4.83 14.30 -15.64
C ASN A 95 -4.09 15.25 -16.58
N ARG A 96 -4.55 15.30 -17.83
CA ARG A 96 -4.03 16.23 -18.83
C ARG A 96 -5.16 17.15 -19.28
N PRO A 97 -5.13 18.43 -18.89
CA PRO A 97 -6.09 19.40 -19.38
C PRO A 97 -6.10 19.45 -20.92
N LYS A 98 -7.27 19.64 -21.52
CA LYS A 98 -7.42 19.79 -22.98
C LYS A 98 -6.48 20.90 -23.48
N GLY A 99 -5.68 20.58 -24.52
CA GLY A 99 -4.70 21.51 -25.11
C GLY A 99 -3.35 21.55 -24.38
N SER A 100 -3.18 20.83 -23.26
CA SER A 100 -1.89 20.68 -22.58
C SER A 100 -1.12 19.48 -23.12
N THR A 101 0.20 19.59 -23.17
CA THR A 101 1.13 18.45 -23.35
C THR A 101 1.64 17.90 -22.02
N GLU A 102 1.46 18.65 -20.93
CA GLU A 102 1.93 18.30 -19.59
C GLU A 102 0.81 17.78 -18.69
N ASP A 103 1.18 16.82 -17.84
CA ASP A 103 0.31 16.27 -16.81
C ASP A 103 0.24 17.21 -15.59
N VAL A 104 -0.96 17.42 -15.06
CA VAL A 104 -1.16 18.12 -13.79
C VAL A 104 -1.33 17.08 -12.68
N TRP A 105 -0.39 17.07 -11.74
CA TRP A 105 -0.41 16.17 -10.60
C TRP A 105 -1.24 16.72 -9.44
N TYR A 106 -2.05 15.85 -8.85
CA TYR A 106 -2.82 16.09 -7.64
C TYR A 106 -2.37 15.10 -6.57
N GLN A 107 -1.87 15.61 -5.45
CA GLN A 107 -1.32 14.81 -4.36
C GLN A 107 -2.33 14.65 -3.23
N LEU A 108 -2.50 13.42 -2.76
CA LEU A 108 -3.33 13.07 -1.61
C LEU A 108 -2.58 13.42 -0.31
N SER A 109 -2.50 14.71 -0.02
CA SER A 109 -1.94 15.21 1.24
C SER A 109 -2.63 16.48 1.70
N ALA A 110 -2.38 16.84 2.96
CA ALA A 110 -2.73 18.15 3.48
C ALA A 110 -2.02 19.27 2.68
N ARG A 111 -2.55 20.48 2.77
CA ARG A 111 -1.92 21.67 2.17
C ARG A 111 -0.61 21.97 2.92
N GLY A 112 0.41 22.41 2.17
CA GLY A 112 1.73 22.71 2.74
C GLY A 112 2.59 21.48 3.07
N SER A 113 2.12 20.26 2.81
CA SER A 113 2.93 19.05 2.95
C SER A 113 4.07 18.99 1.94
N THR A 114 5.07 18.16 2.26
CA THR A 114 6.18 17.87 1.34
C THR A 114 5.67 17.39 -0.01
N GLN A 115 6.24 17.97 -1.06
CA GLN A 115 5.85 17.66 -2.42
C GLN A 115 6.48 16.36 -2.90
N LEU A 116 5.64 15.40 -3.30
CA LEU A 116 6.05 14.10 -3.82
C LEU A 116 6.09 14.05 -5.34
N PHE A 117 5.35 14.92 -6.04
CA PHE A 117 5.41 15.06 -7.50
C PHE A 117 5.69 16.50 -7.90
N LYS A 118 6.51 16.70 -8.92
CA LYS A 118 6.86 18.03 -9.43
C LYS A 118 5.60 18.80 -9.85
N GLY A 119 5.51 20.07 -9.44
CA GLY A 119 4.34 20.93 -9.63
C GLY A 119 3.00 20.49 -8.98
N ALA A 120 2.98 19.46 -8.13
CA ALA A 120 1.73 18.90 -7.62
C ALA A 120 0.85 19.89 -6.85
N LYS A 121 -0.45 19.84 -7.13
CA LYS A 121 -1.49 20.51 -6.34
C LYS A 121 -1.90 19.60 -5.19
N MET A 122 -1.88 20.12 -3.96
CA MET A 122 -2.30 19.37 -2.77
C MET A 122 -3.83 19.34 -2.68
N LEU A 123 -4.41 18.14 -2.52
CA LEU A 123 -5.87 17.97 -2.48
C LEU A 123 -6.50 18.41 -1.17
N GLY A 124 -5.72 18.55 -0.09
CA GLY A 124 -6.21 18.91 1.24
C GLY A 124 -6.68 17.72 2.08
N PHE A 125 -6.53 16.49 1.57
CA PHE A 125 -6.90 15.26 2.25
C PHE A 125 -5.92 14.13 1.90
N ASN A 126 -5.80 13.14 2.78
CA ASN A 126 -4.89 11.99 2.60
C ASN A 126 -5.61 10.76 2.02
N GLY A 127 -4.83 9.71 1.73
CA GLY A 127 -5.34 8.46 1.16
C GLY A 127 -5.93 7.46 2.16
N HIS A 128 -6.15 7.82 3.42
CA HIS A 128 -6.76 6.89 4.38
C HIS A 128 -8.25 6.72 4.11
N TYR A 129 -8.75 5.48 4.24
CA TYR A 129 -10.17 5.20 4.04
C TYR A 129 -11.10 5.98 4.98
N SER A 130 -10.62 6.33 6.18
CA SER A 130 -11.36 7.19 7.13
C SER A 130 -11.64 8.59 6.58
N THR A 131 -10.79 9.05 5.66
CA THR A 131 -10.90 10.32 4.97
C THR A 131 -11.64 10.18 3.63
N LEU A 132 -11.44 9.04 2.94
CA LEU A 132 -11.96 8.85 1.58
C LEU A 132 -13.40 8.34 1.51
N VAL A 133 -13.82 7.49 2.46
CA VAL A 133 -15.11 6.79 2.39
C VAL A 133 -16.07 7.28 3.48
N GLY A 134 -15.58 7.38 4.71
CA GLY A 134 -16.36 7.75 5.89
C GLY A 134 -15.57 7.52 7.17
N ALA A 135 -16.07 8.04 8.31
CA ALA A 135 -15.33 8.07 9.57
C ALA A 135 -14.96 6.68 10.13
N GLN A 136 -15.65 5.60 9.72
CA GLN A 136 -15.34 4.24 10.17
C GLN A 136 -14.24 3.57 9.32
N GLY A 137 -13.75 4.27 8.30
CA GLY A 137 -12.61 3.87 7.50
C GLY A 137 -12.84 2.58 6.72
N VAL A 138 -12.02 1.56 6.96
CA VAL A 138 -12.13 0.27 6.25
C VAL A 138 -13.52 -0.38 6.41
N LYS A 139 -14.22 -0.11 7.52
CA LYS A 139 -15.57 -0.64 7.77
C LYS A 139 -16.63 -0.05 6.83
N ASP A 140 -16.37 1.12 6.25
CA ASP A 140 -17.29 1.75 5.30
C ASP A 140 -17.01 1.28 3.85
N LEU A 141 -15.98 0.47 3.59
CA LEU A 141 -15.66 -0.02 2.25
C LEU A 141 -16.77 -0.86 1.57
N PRO A 142 -17.56 -1.68 2.29
CA PRO A 142 -18.70 -2.38 1.68
C PRO A 142 -19.75 -1.44 1.07
N THR A 143 -19.74 -0.14 1.42
CA THR A 143 -20.60 0.88 0.81
C THR A 143 -20.13 1.35 -0.57
N LEU A 144 -18.96 0.90 -1.03
CA LEU A 144 -18.45 1.20 -2.35
C LEU A 144 -19.02 0.22 -3.38
N GLU A 145 -19.53 0.78 -4.46
CA GLU A 145 -19.86 0.01 -5.66
C GLU A 145 -18.61 -0.11 -6.53
N LEU A 146 -18.17 -1.33 -6.74
CA LEU A 146 -17.01 -1.71 -7.54
C LEU A 146 -17.49 -2.37 -8.84
N GLY A 147 -16.57 -2.58 -9.77
CA GLY A 147 -16.84 -3.19 -11.08
C GLY A 147 -16.29 -2.35 -12.22
N MET A 148 -16.45 -2.85 -13.44
CA MET A 148 -15.93 -2.24 -14.65
C MET A 148 -16.48 -0.82 -14.86
N GLU A 149 -17.81 -0.66 -14.89
CA GLU A 149 -18.44 0.65 -15.14
C GLU A 149 -18.08 1.67 -14.07
N ARG A 150 -18.03 1.26 -12.80
CA ARG A 150 -17.64 2.14 -11.69
C ARG A 150 -16.17 2.56 -11.76
N THR A 151 -15.30 1.70 -12.30
CA THR A 151 -13.89 2.00 -12.57
C THR A 151 -13.73 2.94 -13.77
N VAL A 152 -14.50 2.77 -14.84
CA VAL A 152 -14.57 3.71 -15.97
C VAL A 152 -15.04 5.09 -15.49
N GLU A 153 -16.08 5.13 -14.67
CA GLU A 153 -16.59 6.38 -14.08
C GLU A 153 -15.53 7.06 -13.21
N ALA A 154 -14.79 6.30 -12.39
CA ALA A 154 -13.67 6.83 -11.61
C ALA A 154 -12.58 7.43 -12.51
N ALA A 155 -12.23 6.77 -13.61
CA ALA A 155 -11.27 7.28 -14.59
C ALA A 155 -11.77 8.61 -15.19
N ASN A 156 -13.06 8.70 -15.56
CA ASN A 156 -13.65 9.93 -16.08
C ASN A 156 -13.65 11.08 -15.05
N VAL A 157 -13.94 10.79 -13.78
CA VAL A 157 -13.90 11.79 -12.70
C VAL A 157 -12.48 12.34 -12.51
N LEU A 158 -11.47 11.47 -12.43
CA LEU A 158 -10.07 11.89 -12.30
C LEU A 158 -9.61 12.68 -13.54
N TRP A 159 -9.96 12.22 -14.75
CA TRP A 159 -9.59 12.86 -16.01
C TRP A 159 -10.11 14.29 -16.11
N ASN A 160 -11.36 14.52 -15.70
CA ASN A 160 -12.01 15.82 -15.80
C ASN A 160 -11.83 16.70 -14.55
N TYR A 161 -11.10 16.23 -13.54
CA TYR A 161 -10.94 16.95 -12.29
C TYR A 161 -10.22 18.30 -12.49
N LYS A 162 -10.79 19.35 -11.90
CA LYS A 162 -10.26 20.72 -11.92
C LYS A 162 -10.42 21.34 -10.54
N GLN A 163 -9.30 21.51 -9.83
CA GLN A 163 -9.30 22.00 -8.45
C GLN A 163 -9.74 23.47 -8.31
N ASP A 164 -9.51 24.28 -9.34
CA ASP A 164 -9.89 25.71 -9.44
C ASP A 164 -11.40 25.92 -9.60
N LYS A 165 -12.16 24.90 -10.01
CA LYS A 165 -13.62 24.94 -10.09
C LYS A 165 -14.32 24.56 -8.78
N LEU A 166 -13.57 24.06 -7.80
CA LEU A 166 -14.06 23.89 -6.45
C LEU A 166 -13.91 25.25 -5.76
N GLY A 167 -14.95 26.08 -5.87
CA GLY A 167 -15.01 27.36 -5.15
C GLY A 167 -14.78 27.10 -3.67
N TYR A 168 -13.57 27.40 -3.19
CA TYR A 168 -13.27 27.39 -1.77
C TYR A 168 -13.89 28.64 -1.17
N ALA A 169 -15.19 28.60 -0.89
CA ALA A 169 -15.73 29.39 0.22
C ALA A 169 -15.20 28.74 1.50
N ALA A 170 -14.02 29.20 1.93
CA ALA A 170 -13.60 29.04 3.30
C ALA A 170 -14.52 29.93 4.15
N ALA A 171 -15.05 29.34 5.23
CA ALA A 171 -16.05 29.91 6.13
C ALA A 171 -17.50 29.88 5.61
N ASP A 172 -18.39 29.42 6.48
CA ASP A 172 -19.85 29.51 6.39
C ASP A 172 -20.57 28.65 5.34
N THR A 173 -20.61 27.33 5.56
CA THR A 173 -21.87 26.57 5.35
C THR A 173 -21.88 25.33 6.23
N VAL A 174 -22.44 25.48 7.43
CA VAL A 174 -23.08 24.36 8.12
C VAL A 174 -24.21 23.89 7.19
N GLY A 175 -24.01 22.76 6.49
CA GLY A 175 -25.09 22.10 5.73
C GLY A 175 -24.80 21.77 4.25
N VAL A 176 -23.69 22.23 3.65
CA VAL A 176 -23.29 21.80 2.29
C VAL A 176 -22.30 20.65 2.44
N GLY A 177 -22.66 19.46 1.96
CA GLY A 177 -21.81 18.26 2.08
C GLY A 177 -20.41 18.44 1.49
N ASP A 178 -19.48 17.56 1.86
CA ASP A 178 -18.08 17.59 1.40
C ASP A 178 -17.98 17.72 -0.15
N PRO A 179 -17.49 18.85 -0.69
CA PRO A 179 -17.47 19.11 -2.13
C PRO A 179 -16.53 18.17 -2.90
N GLN A 180 -15.61 17.50 -2.19
CA GLN A 180 -14.69 16.50 -2.75
C GLN A 180 -15.16 15.06 -2.50
N ARG A 181 -16.37 14.85 -1.93
CA ARG A 181 -16.90 13.52 -1.59
C ARG A 181 -16.89 12.56 -2.77
N ASN A 182 -17.30 13.01 -3.96
CA ASN A 182 -17.30 12.15 -5.14
C ASN A 182 -15.87 11.71 -5.52
N LEU A 183 -14.93 12.67 -5.62
CA LEU A 183 -13.52 12.36 -5.90
C LEU A 183 -12.93 11.39 -4.87
N LYS A 184 -13.16 11.65 -3.59
CA LYS A 184 -12.67 10.82 -2.47
C LYS A 184 -13.17 9.39 -2.59
N ARG A 185 -14.47 9.18 -2.85
CA ARG A 185 -15.05 7.85 -3.04
C ARG A 185 -14.51 7.15 -4.29
N LYS A 186 -14.28 7.87 -5.40
CA LYS A 186 -13.64 7.29 -6.60
C LYS A 186 -12.18 6.90 -6.37
N LEU A 187 -11.43 7.68 -5.59
CA LEU A 187 -10.07 7.31 -5.17
C LEU A 187 -10.06 6.08 -4.26
N ALA A 188 -11.02 5.95 -3.34
CA ALA A 188 -11.16 4.74 -2.53
C ALA A 188 -11.52 3.52 -3.37
N LEU A 189 -12.45 3.66 -4.32
CA LEU A 189 -12.76 2.61 -5.28
C LEU A 189 -11.50 2.16 -6.01
N LEU A 190 -10.71 3.09 -6.55
CA LEU A 190 -9.46 2.74 -7.24
C LEU A 190 -8.42 2.13 -6.31
N ALA A 191 -8.35 2.55 -5.05
CA ALA A 191 -7.47 1.91 -4.07
C ALA A 191 -7.84 0.44 -3.86
N VAL A 192 -9.14 0.12 -3.76
CA VAL A 192 -9.62 -1.26 -3.65
C VAL A 192 -9.39 -2.05 -4.94
N THR A 193 -9.81 -1.50 -6.08
CA THR A 193 -9.72 -2.14 -7.40
C THR A 193 -8.28 -2.36 -7.88
N LEU A 194 -7.33 -1.52 -7.47
CA LEU A 194 -5.95 -1.62 -7.93
C LEU A 194 -5.04 -2.18 -6.82
N CYS A 195 -4.98 -1.49 -5.69
CA CYS A 195 -3.98 -1.73 -4.66
C CYS A 195 -4.35 -2.91 -3.76
N GLU A 196 -5.59 -2.96 -3.26
CA GLU A 196 -6.03 -4.06 -2.41
C GLU A 196 -6.11 -5.38 -3.18
N ALA A 197 -6.62 -5.36 -4.42
CA ALA A 197 -6.61 -6.52 -5.30
C ALA A 197 -5.18 -6.99 -5.67
N ALA A 198 -4.22 -6.07 -5.82
CA ALA A 198 -2.83 -6.46 -6.03
C ALA A 198 -2.24 -7.14 -4.78
N ARG A 199 -2.60 -6.69 -3.58
CA ARG A 199 -2.13 -7.24 -2.31
C ARG A 199 -2.80 -8.54 -1.89
N LEU A 200 -4.09 -8.68 -2.14
CA LEU A 200 -4.96 -9.68 -1.51
C LEU A 200 -5.75 -10.45 -2.56
N GLU A 201 -5.53 -11.76 -2.61
CA GLU A 201 -6.22 -12.64 -3.56
C GLU A 201 -7.75 -12.66 -3.36
N PRO A 202 -8.31 -12.68 -2.13
CA PRO A 202 -9.77 -12.64 -1.94
C PRO A 202 -10.41 -11.38 -2.54
N VAL A 203 -9.77 -10.21 -2.39
CA VAL A 203 -10.25 -8.95 -2.95
C VAL A 203 -10.23 -9.01 -4.48
N ARG A 204 -9.12 -9.48 -5.08
CA ARG A 204 -9.01 -9.69 -6.52
C ARG A 204 -10.09 -10.65 -7.04
N SER A 205 -10.32 -11.75 -6.33
CA SER A 205 -11.28 -12.79 -6.70
C SER A 205 -12.71 -12.26 -6.73
N VAL A 206 -13.14 -11.52 -5.70
CA VAL A 206 -14.45 -10.86 -5.67
C VAL A 206 -14.61 -9.90 -6.85
N ILE A 207 -13.62 -9.03 -7.08
CA ILE A 207 -13.69 -8.04 -8.16
C ILE A 207 -13.71 -8.70 -9.53
N ASN A 208 -12.86 -9.71 -9.75
CA ASN A 208 -12.81 -10.43 -11.01
C ASN A 208 -14.10 -11.20 -11.29
N GLY A 209 -14.64 -11.92 -10.29
CA GLY A 209 -15.87 -12.71 -10.43
C GLY A 209 -17.12 -11.88 -10.70
N GLY A 210 -17.09 -10.60 -10.34
CA GLY A 210 -18.16 -9.64 -10.60
C GLY A 210 -17.80 -8.51 -11.56
N TRP A 211 -16.69 -8.61 -12.30
CA TRP A 211 -16.13 -7.47 -13.04
C TRP A 211 -17.13 -6.82 -14.01
N GLN A 212 -17.88 -7.65 -14.72
CA GLN A 212 -18.89 -7.23 -15.71
C GLN A 212 -20.29 -7.00 -15.12
N ARG A 213 -20.49 -7.23 -13.82
CA ARG A 213 -21.79 -6.95 -13.19
C ARG A 213 -21.94 -5.44 -13.05
N GLU A 214 -23.19 -4.99 -12.98
CA GLU A 214 -23.52 -3.57 -12.80
C GLU A 214 -22.89 -2.98 -11.54
N SER A 215 -22.90 -3.75 -10.45
CA SER A 215 -22.25 -3.39 -9.19
C SER A 215 -21.89 -4.63 -8.40
N ILE A 216 -20.77 -4.56 -7.71
CA ILE A 216 -20.35 -5.50 -6.65
C ILE A 216 -19.74 -4.72 -5.50
N SER A 217 -19.71 -5.32 -4.31
CA SER A 217 -18.98 -4.78 -3.17
C SER A 217 -18.14 -5.88 -2.53
N ILE A 218 -17.07 -5.47 -1.84
CA ILE A 218 -16.37 -6.37 -0.94
C ILE A 218 -17.18 -6.54 0.36
N THR A 219 -17.02 -7.66 1.03
CA THR A 219 -17.75 -7.95 2.27
C THR A 219 -16.89 -7.68 3.51
N ASP A 220 -17.47 -7.81 4.70
CA ASP A 220 -16.75 -7.73 5.97
C ASP A 220 -15.58 -8.71 6.05
N ARG A 221 -15.65 -9.83 5.32
CA ARG A 221 -14.57 -10.80 5.22
C ARG A 221 -13.34 -10.19 4.55
N GLU A 222 -13.50 -9.60 3.37
CA GLU A 222 -12.40 -8.94 2.66
C GLU A 222 -11.90 -7.71 3.41
N VAL A 223 -12.80 -6.97 4.08
CA VAL A 223 -12.43 -5.85 4.97
C VAL A 223 -11.50 -6.32 6.09
N GLY A 224 -11.74 -7.50 6.67
CA GLY A 224 -10.84 -8.13 7.65
C GLY A 224 -9.43 -8.30 7.11
N TYR A 225 -9.28 -8.83 5.88
CA TYR A 225 -7.97 -9.00 5.24
C TYR A 225 -7.28 -7.66 4.92
N ILE A 226 -8.03 -6.65 4.44
CA ILE A 226 -7.50 -5.30 4.15
C ILE A 226 -6.97 -4.66 5.44
N ARG A 227 -7.75 -4.70 6.53
CA ARG A 227 -7.36 -4.16 7.84
C ARG A 227 -6.07 -4.81 8.34
N ASP A 228 -5.96 -6.13 8.21
CA ASP A 228 -4.91 -6.91 8.85
C ASP A 228 -3.69 -7.15 7.93
N TRP A 229 -3.68 -6.62 6.70
CA TRP A 229 -2.63 -6.83 5.69
C TRP A 229 -1.20 -6.58 6.21
N SER A 230 -0.99 -5.47 6.92
CA SER A 230 0.32 -5.11 7.51
C SER A 230 0.78 -6.16 8.54
N ASP A 231 -0.16 -6.62 9.36
CA ASP A 231 0.09 -7.58 10.42
C ASP A 231 0.27 -9.01 9.88
N LEU A 232 -0.51 -9.40 8.88
CA LEU A 232 -0.34 -10.65 8.13
C LEU A 232 1.02 -10.70 7.43
N SER A 233 1.43 -9.59 6.82
CA SER A 233 2.77 -9.47 6.20
C SER A 233 3.88 -9.68 7.24
N THR A 234 3.76 -9.08 8.43
CA THR A 234 4.71 -9.29 9.53
C THR A 234 4.70 -10.72 10.04
N ALA A 235 3.53 -11.33 10.22
CA ALA A 235 3.40 -12.70 10.69
C ALA A 235 4.01 -13.70 9.71
N LEU A 236 3.72 -13.55 8.41
CA LEU A 236 4.36 -14.33 7.35
C LEU A 236 5.88 -14.17 7.42
N LEU A 237 6.41 -12.95 7.49
CA LEU A 237 7.86 -12.70 7.51
C LEU A 237 8.53 -13.32 8.76
N ALA A 238 7.84 -13.29 9.91
CA ALA A 238 8.29 -13.92 11.14
C ALA A 238 8.23 -15.45 11.06
N TRP A 239 7.18 -16.01 10.48
CA TRP A 239 7.04 -17.45 10.22
C TRP A 239 8.15 -17.96 9.30
N LYS A 240 8.47 -17.22 8.22
CA LYS A 240 9.63 -17.51 7.36
C LYS A 240 10.95 -17.45 8.13
N ALA A 241 11.14 -16.44 8.99
CA ALA A 241 12.32 -16.34 9.83
C ALA A 241 12.44 -17.51 10.83
N ASP A 242 11.31 -18.07 11.25
CA ASP A 242 11.19 -19.27 12.08
C ASP A 242 11.22 -20.57 11.28
N LYS A 243 11.70 -20.52 10.02
CA LYS A 243 11.81 -21.65 9.10
C LYS A 243 10.47 -22.37 8.87
N PHE A 244 9.39 -21.61 8.80
CA PHE A 244 8.03 -22.09 8.54
C PHE A 244 7.52 -23.05 9.63
N LYS A 245 7.84 -22.74 10.89
CA LYS A 245 7.41 -23.50 12.07
C LYS A 245 6.49 -22.66 12.96
N ASN A 246 5.77 -23.35 13.84
CA ASN A 246 4.98 -22.75 14.91
C ASN A 246 3.81 -21.90 14.39
N ASP A 247 2.98 -22.43 13.49
CA ASP A 247 1.84 -21.71 12.91
C ASP A 247 0.95 -21.03 13.96
N THR A 248 0.58 -21.75 15.03
CA THR A 248 -0.22 -21.20 16.14
C THR A 248 0.38 -19.93 16.73
N LYS A 249 1.70 -19.86 16.88
CA LYS A 249 2.40 -18.69 17.43
C LYS A 249 2.26 -17.47 16.53
N HIS A 250 2.33 -17.66 15.21
CA HIS A 250 2.33 -16.56 14.24
C HIS A 250 0.93 -16.17 13.78
N PHE A 251 -0.02 -17.11 13.77
CA PHE A 251 -1.33 -16.94 13.11
C PHE A 251 -2.57 -17.02 14.00
N SER A 252 -2.48 -17.44 15.28
CA SER A 252 -3.65 -17.53 16.18
C SER A 252 -4.47 -16.24 16.28
N LYS A 253 -3.82 -15.07 16.19
CA LYS A 253 -4.53 -13.77 16.21
C LYS A 253 -5.42 -13.51 14.99
N PHE A 254 -5.30 -14.29 13.91
CA PHE A 254 -6.07 -14.14 12.68
C PHE A 254 -7.17 -15.21 12.54
N GLU A 255 -7.42 -16.01 13.57
CA GLU A 255 -8.48 -17.03 13.55
C GLU A 255 -9.86 -16.39 13.26
N GLY A 256 -10.11 -15.19 13.79
CA GLY A 256 -11.34 -14.43 13.55
C GLY A 256 -11.57 -14.01 12.09
N ILE A 257 -10.55 -14.05 11.24
CA ILE A 257 -10.66 -13.82 9.78
C ILE A 257 -10.41 -15.11 8.97
N GLY A 258 -10.41 -16.27 9.65
CA GLY A 258 -10.31 -17.59 9.04
C GLY A 258 -8.88 -18.01 8.65
N ILE A 259 -7.84 -17.35 9.17
CA ILE A 259 -6.44 -17.72 8.92
C ILE A 259 -5.90 -18.42 10.17
N ARG A 260 -5.45 -19.67 10.01
CA ARG A 260 -4.96 -20.51 11.12
C ARG A 260 -3.49 -20.90 11.00
N ASP A 261 -2.93 -20.81 9.80
CA ASP A 261 -1.58 -21.24 9.47
C ASP A 261 -0.98 -20.40 8.34
N GLY A 262 0.29 -20.66 8.04
CA GLY A 262 1.01 -19.97 6.97
C GLY A 262 0.46 -20.23 5.57
N ALA A 263 -0.11 -21.42 5.32
CA ALA A 263 -0.71 -21.74 4.03
C ALA A 263 -1.97 -20.90 3.77
N GLY A 264 -2.86 -20.79 4.76
CA GLY A 264 -4.02 -19.91 4.70
C GLY A 264 -3.65 -18.44 4.55
N ALA A 265 -2.56 -18.01 5.20
CA ALA A 265 -2.06 -16.64 5.04
C ALA A 265 -1.49 -16.38 3.63
N LEU A 266 -0.77 -17.33 3.03
CA LEU A 266 -0.24 -17.24 1.66
C LEU A 266 -1.33 -17.32 0.58
N ALA A 267 -2.41 -18.06 0.84
CA ALA A 267 -3.59 -18.06 -0.01
C ALA A 267 -4.28 -16.69 -0.05
N VAL A 268 -4.08 -15.86 0.98
CA VAL A 268 -4.66 -14.51 1.08
C VAL A 268 -3.71 -13.43 0.57
N VAL A 269 -2.46 -13.38 1.07
CA VAL A 269 -1.53 -12.26 0.83
C VAL A 269 -0.60 -12.57 -0.34
N GLN A 270 -0.68 -11.73 -1.37
CA GLN A 270 0.09 -11.86 -2.62
C GLN A 270 1.19 -10.80 -2.76
N LEU A 271 1.09 -9.67 -2.06
CA LEU A 271 2.19 -8.70 -1.90
C LEU A 271 2.41 -8.47 -0.42
N LEU A 272 3.60 -8.78 0.08
CA LEU A 272 3.95 -8.59 1.48
C LEU A 272 4.52 -7.19 1.69
N LEU A 273 4.02 -6.49 2.71
CA LEU A 273 4.65 -5.28 3.19
C LEU A 273 6.01 -5.62 3.81
N TYR A 274 7.06 -4.87 3.44
CA TYR A 274 8.37 -5.04 4.08
C TYR A 274 8.34 -4.55 5.52
N LYS A 275 8.13 -5.49 6.44
CA LYS A 275 8.10 -5.27 7.89
C LYS A 275 8.64 -6.51 8.60
N PRO A 276 9.93 -6.87 8.37
CA PRO A 276 10.52 -8.04 9.01
C PRO A 276 10.51 -7.87 10.53
N PRO A 277 10.43 -8.96 11.31
CA PRO A 277 10.49 -8.88 12.76
C PRO A 277 11.79 -8.19 13.19
N LYS A 278 11.71 -7.32 14.20
CA LYS A 278 12.90 -6.72 14.79
C LYS A 278 13.80 -7.85 15.28
N LYS A 279 15.07 -7.86 14.86
CA LYS A 279 16.02 -8.86 15.32
C LYS A 279 16.25 -8.64 16.81
N GLY A 280 15.96 -9.66 17.61
CA GLY A 280 16.30 -9.64 19.03
C GLY A 280 17.81 -9.43 19.23
N LEU A 281 18.20 -8.81 20.34
CA LEU A 281 19.59 -8.50 20.67
C LEU A 281 20.55 -9.68 20.47
N LEU A 282 20.11 -10.90 20.82
CA LEU A 282 20.87 -12.13 20.62
C LEU A 282 21.08 -12.50 19.15
N ALA A 283 20.09 -12.28 18.28
CA ALA A 283 20.22 -12.49 16.84
C ALA A 283 21.11 -11.41 16.19
N TRP A 284 21.10 -10.19 16.74
CA TRP A 284 22.04 -9.14 16.36
C TRP A 284 23.47 -9.49 16.77
N LEU A 285 23.69 -9.91 18.02
CA LEU A 285 25.00 -10.34 18.53
C LEU A 285 25.56 -11.54 17.77
N LYS A 286 24.73 -12.56 17.48
CA LYS A 286 25.16 -13.73 16.68
C LYS A 286 25.58 -13.35 15.27
N HIS A 287 24.88 -12.40 14.64
CA HIS A 287 25.27 -11.90 13.32
C HIS A 287 26.56 -11.10 13.37
N LEU A 288 26.72 -10.22 14.37
CA LEU A 288 27.94 -9.46 14.58
C LEU A 288 29.15 -10.38 14.82
N TRP A 289 28.98 -11.43 15.63
CA TRP A 289 29.98 -12.47 15.83
C TRP A 289 30.30 -13.21 14.53
N GLY A 290 29.30 -13.61 13.76
CA GLY A 290 29.50 -14.24 12.45
C GLY A 290 30.24 -13.35 11.44
N LEU A 291 29.99 -12.04 11.47
CA LEU A 291 30.72 -11.06 10.67
C LEU A 291 32.16 -10.88 11.15
N LEU A 292 32.40 -10.83 12.47
CA LEU A 292 33.74 -10.75 13.05
C LEU A 292 34.58 -11.99 12.70
N VAL A 293 33.99 -13.19 12.74
CA VAL A 293 34.65 -14.43 12.30
C VAL A 293 34.95 -14.41 10.80
N LYS A 294 34.05 -13.87 9.97
CA LYS A 294 34.26 -13.72 8.52
C LYS A 294 35.28 -12.63 8.15
N LYS A 295 35.42 -11.58 8.96
CA LYS A 295 36.38 -10.48 8.76
C LYS A 295 37.83 -10.96 8.75
N ASN A 296 38.11 -12.10 9.36
CA ASN A 296 39.43 -12.73 9.29
C ASN A 296 39.75 -13.36 7.91
N ASN A 297 38.78 -13.52 6.99
CA ASN A 297 38.99 -14.32 5.77
C ASN A 297 38.69 -13.64 4.42
N SER A 298 38.10 -12.44 4.29
CA SER A 298 37.92 -11.75 2.98
C SER A 298 37.44 -10.28 3.09
N GLN A 299 37.95 -9.35 2.24
CA GLN A 299 37.46 -7.97 2.03
C GLN A 299 37.35 -7.72 0.52
N PRO A 300 36.19 -7.32 -0.07
CA PRO A 300 35.57 -6.00 0.15
C PRO A 300 34.01 -5.93 0.13
N GLN A 301 33.25 -7.04 0.00
CA GLN A 301 31.77 -7.01 -0.08
C GLN A 301 31.04 -6.62 1.23
N MET A 302 31.76 -6.55 2.36
CA MET A 302 31.15 -6.46 3.70
C MET A 302 30.67 -5.06 4.13
N GLN A 303 31.18 -3.97 3.53
CA GLN A 303 30.81 -2.61 3.97
C GLN A 303 29.35 -2.24 3.65
N GLN A 304 28.75 -2.90 2.66
CA GLN A 304 27.33 -2.69 2.32
C GLN A 304 26.40 -3.48 3.25
N GLU A 305 26.76 -4.72 3.60
CA GLU A 305 25.96 -5.57 4.51
C GLU A 305 25.95 -5.03 5.95
N GLU A 306 27.09 -4.57 6.46
CA GLU A 306 27.20 -3.99 7.82
C GLU A 306 26.36 -2.71 7.97
N LYS A 307 26.35 -1.85 6.94
CA LYS A 307 25.52 -0.64 6.91
C LYS A 307 24.03 -0.97 6.88
N GLN A 308 23.63 -2.00 6.12
CA GLN A 308 22.23 -2.43 6.03
C GLN A 308 21.72 -3.05 7.34
N TYR A 309 22.57 -3.79 8.06
CA TYR A 309 22.21 -4.46 9.32
C TYR A 309 22.18 -3.51 10.53
N ASN A 310 23.09 -2.52 10.59
CA ASN A 310 23.14 -1.51 11.66
C ASN A 310 21.92 -0.58 11.66
N HIS A 311 21.25 -0.38 10.53
CA HIS A 311 19.98 0.36 10.45
C HIS A 311 18.79 -0.39 11.07
N GLN A 312 18.95 -1.65 11.47
CA GLN A 312 17.94 -2.46 12.17
C GLN A 312 18.28 -2.67 13.66
N LYS A 313 19.23 -1.89 14.21
CA LYS A 313 19.69 -2.00 15.60
C LYS A 313 18.51 -1.86 16.57
N PRO A 314 18.34 -2.77 17.53
CA PRO A 314 17.33 -2.60 18.57
C PRO A 314 17.67 -1.36 19.41
N GLU A 315 16.68 -0.50 19.65
CA GLU A 315 16.85 0.63 20.57
C GLU A 315 17.07 0.12 21.99
N LEU A 316 18.13 0.60 22.63
CA LEU A 316 18.44 0.36 24.03
C LEU A 316 17.42 1.12 24.88
N GLY A 317 16.27 0.49 25.13
CA GLY A 317 15.39 0.90 26.22
C GLY A 317 16.18 0.82 27.52
N LYS A 318 16.54 1.96 28.10
CA LYS A 318 17.15 2.06 29.42
C LYS A 318 16.24 1.32 30.41
N ILE A 319 16.70 0.20 30.94
CA ILE A 319 16.09 -0.42 32.12
C ILE A 319 16.38 0.53 33.29
N ARG A 320 15.50 1.50 33.49
CA ARG A 320 15.45 2.26 34.74
C ARG A 320 14.47 1.50 35.63
N ARG A 321 15.01 0.81 36.63
CA ARG A 321 14.23 0.34 37.77
C ARG A 321 13.72 1.59 38.47
N GLU A 322 12.43 1.87 38.38
CA GLU A 322 11.76 2.82 39.26
C GLU A 322 10.65 2.10 40.03
N ALA A 323 10.58 2.44 41.30
CA ALA A 323 9.84 1.76 42.35
C ALA A 323 8.32 1.93 42.19
N LYS A 324 7.59 0.95 42.72
CA LYS A 324 6.13 0.97 42.91
C LYS A 324 5.70 2.26 43.62
N SER A 325 4.71 2.96 43.06
CA SER A 325 3.79 3.77 43.86
C SER A 325 2.41 3.71 43.24
N SER A 326 1.42 3.42 44.08
CA SER A 326 0.01 3.29 43.75
C SER A 326 -0.71 4.64 43.70
N SER A 327 -1.62 4.83 42.75
CA SER A 327 -2.92 5.51 42.88
C SER A 327 -3.58 5.50 41.49
N ILE A 328 -4.63 4.70 41.26
CA ILE A 328 -6.05 5.10 41.28
C ILE A 328 -6.28 6.55 40.82
N ILE A 329 -6.92 6.70 39.65
CA ILE A 329 -8.13 7.50 39.34
C ILE A 329 -8.23 7.67 37.80
N ASN A 330 -9.24 7.03 37.19
CA ASN A 330 -9.92 7.49 35.95
C ASN A 330 -10.83 8.67 36.33
N PRO A 331 -11.20 9.64 35.45
CA PRO A 331 -11.95 9.32 34.22
C PRO A 331 -11.89 10.31 33.03
N LEU A 332 -12.66 9.92 31.99
CA LEU A 332 -13.16 10.61 30.79
C LEU A 332 -12.34 10.48 29.49
#